data_AF-A0A813RLK9-F1
#
_entry.id   AF-A0A813RLK9-F1
#
_cell.length_a   1.000
_cell.length_b   1.000
_cell.length_c   1.000
_cell.angle_alpha   90.00
_cell.angle_beta   90.00
_cell.angle_gamma   90.00
#
_symmetry.space_group_name_H-M   'P 1'
#
loop_
_entity.id
_entity.type
_entity.pdbx_description
1 polymer ?
#
loop_
_entity_poly.entity_id
_entity_poly.type
_entity_poly.pdbx_seq_one_letter_code
_entity_poly.pdbx_strand_id
1 'polypeptide(L)'
;MSTLEDLRSAVKQTLEQNGSLAATRAKLRADIFATLQDSTEVKPRIPHENLLINELIIEYLNYNNLHCAASVLAAESGQPTPSLGRNFVAEQLNIHDDDKTRQLPLLYSLLSHFATTTKTAHRTLSNHTN
;
A
#
# COMPACT_ATOMS: atom_id res chain seq x y z
N MET A 1 9.22 -19.18 -39.63
CA MET A 1 10.18 -18.60 -38.66
C MET A 1 9.38 -17.62 -37.80
N SER A 2 8.93 -18.01 -36.58
CA SER A 2 8.51 -17.13 -35.46
C SER A 2 7.71 -17.88 -34.38
N THR A 3 7.21 -19.10 -34.65
CA THR A 3 6.24 -19.79 -33.76
C THR A 3 6.71 -20.02 -32.32
N LEU A 4 8.01 -20.28 -32.11
CA LEU A 4 8.57 -20.50 -30.77
C LEU A 4 8.65 -19.20 -29.94
N GLU A 5 9.08 -18.11 -30.56
CA GLU A 5 9.17 -16.80 -29.90
C GLU A 5 7.76 -16.23 -29.64
N ASP A 6 6.84 -16.40 -30.59
CA ASP A 6 5.44 -16.00 -30.41
C ASP A 6 4.78 -16.78 -29.26
N LEU A 7 5.03 -18.09 -29.17
CA LEU A 7 4.55 -18.92 -28.08
C LEU A 7 5.15 -18.51 -26.73
N ARG A 8 6.46 -18.25 -26.69
CA ARG A 8 7.15 -17.79 -25.49
C ARG A 8 6.59 -16.45 -25.00
N SER A 9 6.34 -15.53 -25.93
CA SER A 9 5.78 -14.21 -25.63
C SER A 9 4.35 -14.33 -25.11
N ALA A 10 3.52 -15.17 -25.73
CA ALA A 10 2.15 -15.44 -25.28
C ALA A 10 2.11 -16.03 -23.86
N VAL A 11 2.95 -17.02 -23.56
CA VAL A 11 3.04 -17.62 -22.21
C VAL A 11 3.49 -16.57 -21.18
N LYS A 12 4.50 -15.77 -21.51
CA LYS A 12 4.94 -14.69 -20.63
C LYS A 12 3.81 -13.69 -20.34
N GLN A 13 3.09 -13.26 -21.37
CA GLN A 13 1.98 -12.33 -21.24
C GLN A 13 0.85 -12.91 -20.40
N THR A 14 0.51 -14.19 -20.54
CA THR A 14 -0.48 -14.87 -19.68
C THR A 14 -0.02 -14.91 -18.23
N LEU A 15 1.25 -15.21 -17.96
CA LEU A 15 1.81 -15.24 -16.61
C LEU A 15 1.95 -13.83 -15.99
N GLU A 16 2.07 -12.78 -16.81
CA GLU A 16 2.02 -11.39 -16.36
C GLU A 16 0.58 -10.97 -16.03
N GLN A 17 -0.38 -11.29 -16.89
CA GLN A 17 -1.79 -10.96 -16.68
C GLN A 17 -2.41 -11.66 -15.48
N ASN A 18 -2.04 -12.92 -15.23
CA ASN A 18 -2.53 -13.67 -14.07
C ASN A 18 -1.74 -13.41 -12.77
N GLY A 19 -0.73 -12.53 -12.81
CA GLY A 19 0.09 -12.14 -11.66
C GLY A 19 1.13 -13.17 -11.19
N SER A 20 1.17 -14.39 -11.75
CA SER A 20 2.08 -15.46 -11.31
C SER A 20 3.56 -15.10 -11.55
N LEU A 21 3.86 -14.42 -12.66
CA LEU A 21 5.22 -13.98 -12.96
C LEU A 21 5.67 -12.86 -12.01
N ALA A 22 4.75 -12.00 -11.61
CA ALA A 22 5.03 -10.93 -10.68
C ALA A 22 5.22 -11.46 -9.25
N ALA A 23 4.41 -12.43 -8.81
CA ALA A 23 4.60 -13.15 -7.55
C ALA A 23 5.97 -13.88 -7.50
N THR A 24 6.36 -14.51 -8.60
CA THR A 24 7.67 -15.18 -8.71
C THR A 24 8.83 -14.19 -8.63
N ARG A 25 8.74 -13.04 -9.32
CA ARG A 25 9.75 -11.96 -9.22
C ARG A 25 9.82 -11.38 -7.81
N ALA A 26 8.69 -11.20 -7.14
CA ALA A 26 8.64 -10.70 -5.76
C ALA A 26 9.33 -11.68 -4.80
N LYS A 27 9.02 -12.98 -4.91
CA LYS A 27 9.70 -14.02 -4.14
C LYS A 27 11.21 -14.04 -4.39
N LEU A 28 11.63 -13.98 -5.66
CA LEU A 28 13.04 -13.92 -6.01
C LEU A 28 13.74 -12.70 -5.41
N ARG A 29 13.09 -11.51 -5.44
CA ARG A 29 13.61 -10.31 -4.79
C ARG A 29 13.74 -10.51 -3.28
N ALA A 30 12.75 -11.13 -2.63
CA ALA A 30 12.80 -11.43 -1.21
C ALA A 30 13.94 -12.40 -0.86
N ASP A 31 14.12 -13.47 -1.65
CA ASP A 31 15.17 -14.47 -1.42
C ASP A 31 16.57 -13.88 -1.66
N ILE A 32 16.75 -13.06 -2.71
CA ILE A 32 17.99 -12.32 -2.97
C ILE A 32 18.30 -11.39 -1.79
N PHE A 33 17.29 -10.66 -1.31
CA PHE A 33 17.45 -9.75 -0.18
C PHE A 33 17.80 -10.49 1.11
N ALA A 34 17.13 -11.61 1.39
CA ALA A 34 17.43 -12.47 2.54
C ALA A 34 18.85 -13.05 2.48
N THR A 35 19.32 -13.40 1.28
CA THR A 35 20.68 -13.93 1.07
C THR A 35 21.75 -12.82 1.17
N LEU A 36 21.44 -11.60 0.74
CA LEU A 36 22.31 -10.43 0.88
C LEU A 36 22.35 -9.87 2.32
N GLN A 37 21.34 -10.17 3.15
CA GLN A 37 21.32 -9.79 4.56
C GLN A 37 22.22 -10.72 5.39
N ASP A 38 23.52 -10.48 5.36
CA ASP A 38 24.49 -11.06 6.27
C ASP A 38 24.28 -10.52 7.71
N SER A 39 23.53 -11.26 8.52
CA SER A 39 23.63 -11.51 9.98
C SER A 39 24.13 -10.45 10.99
N THR A 40 24.21 -9.14 10.72
CA THR A 40 24.75 -8.17 11.71
C THR A 40 24.04 -6.83 11.85
N GLU A 41 23.14 -6.45 10.94
CA GLU A 41 22.38 -5.20 11.11
C GLU A 41 21.09 -5.47 11.86
N VAL A 42 21.05 -5.06 13.15
CA VAL A 42 19.81 -4.89 13.90
C VAL A 42 18.93 -3.96 13.08
N LYS A 43 17.95 -4.53 12.36
CA LYS A 43 17.02 -3.79 11.50
C LYS A 43 16.56 -2.55 12.28
N PRO A 44 16.88 -1.33 11.84
CA PRO A 44 16.52 -0.13 12.58
C PRO A 44 15.02 -0.18 12.83
N ARG A 45 14.60 -0.05 14.10
CA ARG A 45 13.19 -0.10 14.48
C ARG A 45 12.47 0.96 13.64
N ILE A 46 11.59 0.50 12.75
CA ILE A 46 10.79 1.37 11.90
C ILE A 46 10.00 2.29 12.84
N PRO A 47 10.08 3.62 12.68
CA PRO A 47 9.29 4.55 13.49
C PRO A 47 7.81 4.18 13.40
N HIS A 48 7.08 4.36 14.51
CA HIS A 48 5.66 4.00 14.57
C HIS A 48 4.84 4.68 13.47
N GLU A 49 5.15 5.95 13.16
CA GLU A 49 4.53 6.70 12.07
C GLU A 49 4.72 6.03 10.71
N ASN A 50 5.93 5.53 10.43
CA ASN A 50 6.21 4.83 9.18
C ASN A 50 5.44 3.51 9.08
N LEU A 51 5.22 2.82 10.20
CA LEU A 51 4.36 1.62 10.21
C LEU A 51 2.93 1.98 9.81
N LEU A 52 2.36 3.04 10.38
CA LEU A 52 1.01 3.49 10.05
C LEU A 52 0.91 3.94 8.58
N ILE A 53 1.88 4.71 8.09
CA ILE A 53 1.92 5.17 6.69
C ILE A 53 2.01 3.99 5.74
N ASN A 54 2.87 3.02 6.02
CA ASN A 54 3.01 1.83 5.19
C ASN A 54 1.72 1.00 5.17
N GLU A 55 1.03 0.85 6.31
CA GLU A 55 -0.28 0.17 6.33
C GLU A 55 -1.32 0.90 5.47
N LEU A 56 -1.39 2.23 5.55
CA LEU A 56 -2.29 3.04 4.72
C LEU A 56 -2.02 2.83 3.22
N ILE A 57 -0.74 2.79 2.83
CA ILE A 57 -0.33 2.56 1.44
C ILE A 57 -0.65 1.12 1.02
N ILE A 58 -0.33 0.13 1.86
CA ILE A 58 -0.59 -1.29 1.58
C ILE A 58 -2.10 -1.55 1.42
N GLU A 59 -2.94 -0.98 2.29
CA GLU A 59 -4.40 -1.05 2.18
C GLU A 59 -4.88 -0.47 0.83
N TYR A 60 -4.41 0.71 0.46
CA TYR A 60 -4.75 1.34 -0.82
C TYR A 60 -4.31 0.51 -2.03
N LEU A 61 -3.08 -0.02 -2.00
CA LEU A 61 -2.56 -0.85 -3.08
C LEU A 61 -3.41 -2.13 -3.22
N ASN A 62 -3.77 -2.77 -2.10
CA ASN A 62 -4.63 -3.95 -2.12
C ASN A 62 -6.04 -3.66 -2.64
N TYR A 63 -6.63 -2.53 -2.26
CA TYR A 63 -7.93 -2.10 -2.78
C TYR A 63 -7.92 -1.87 -4.29
N ASN A 64 -6.81 -1.36 -4.84
CA ASN A 64 -6.64 -1.13 -6.28
C ASN A 64 -6.09 -2.36 -7.04
N ASN A 65 -6.08 -3.55 -6.44
CA ASN A 65 -5.55 -4.80 -7.01
C ASN A 65 -4.05 -4.75 -7.37
N LEU A 66 -3.27 -3.88 -6.71
CA LEU A 66 -1.82 -3.73 -6.89
C LEU A 66 -1.03 -4.65 -5.94
N HIS A 67 -1.43 -5.92 -5.85
CA HIS A 67 -0.91 -6.87 -4.85
C HIS A 67 0.61 -7.07 -4.91
N CYS A 68 1.21 -6.98 -6.10
CA CYS A 68 2.64 -7.14 -6.27
C CYS A 68 3.41 -5.98 -5.63
N ALA A 69 2.92 -4.75 -5.78
CA ALA A 69 3.51 -3.58 -5.15
C ALA A 69 3.33 -3.63 -3.63
N ALA A 70 2.15 -4.05 -3.16
CA ALA A 70 1.88 -4.23 -1.72
C ALA A 70 2.84 -5.25 -1.09
N SER A 71 3.06 -6.39 -1.75
CA SER A 71 3.95 -7.45 -1.27
C SER A 71 5.40 -7.00 -1.19
N VAL A 72 5.88 -6.30 -2.23
CA VAL A 72 7.24 -5.74 -2.25
C VAL A 72 7.41 -4.69 -1.15
N LEU A 73 6.47 -3.76 -1.02
CA LEU A 73 6.51 -2.71 0.00
C LEU A 73 6.54 -3.30 1.41
N ALA A 74 5.71 -4.30 1.71
CA ALA A 74 5.70 -4.96 3.02
C ALA A 74 7.05 -5.62 3.35
N ALA A 75 7.66 -6.30 2.38
CA ALA A 75 8.96 -6.94 2.55
C ALA A 75 10.10 -5.93 2.72
N GLU A 76 10.15 -4.90 1.87
CA GLU A 76 11.19 -3.87 1.87
C GLU A 76 11.14 -3.01 3.12
N SER A 77 9.93 -2.57 3.51
CA SER A 77 9.75 -1.75 4.71
C SER A 77 9.98 -2.52 5.99
N GLY A 78 9.86 -3.86 5.98
CA GLY A 78 9.91 -4.67 7.20
C GLY A 78 8.62 -4.64 8.00
N GLN A 79 7.50 -4.51 7.31
CA GLN A 79 6.19 -4.43 7.92
C GLN A 79 5.88 -5.74 8.69
N PRO A 80 5.28 -5.64 9.89
CA PRO A 80 4.94 -6.83 10.66
C PRO A 80 3.95 -7.72 9.90
N THR A 81 4.16 -9.04 10.03
CA THR A 81 3.24 -10.07 9.55
C THR A 81 2.74 -10.85 10.76
N PRO A 82 1.43 -10.86 11.09
CA PRO A 82 0.30 -10.27 10.34
C PRO A 82 0.28 -8.72 10.38
N SER A 83 -0.37 -8.11 9.37
CA SER A 83 -0.59 -6.65 9.28
C SER A 83 -1.30 -6.12 10.53
N LEU A 84 -1.03 -4.85 10.88
CA LEU A 84 -1.58 -4.20 12.09
C LEU A 84 -3.12 -4.13 12.11
N GLY A 85 -3.78 -4.36 10.97
CA GLY A 85 -5.24 -4.39 10.86
C GLY A 85 -5.86 -3.00 10.78
N ARG A 86 -6.84 -2.84 9.89
CA ARG A 86 -7.47 -1.56 9.59
C ARG A 86 -8.00 -0.82 10.83
N ASN A 87 -8.67 -1.53 11.73
CA ASN A 87 -9.27 -0.92 12.92
C ASN A 87 -8.21 -0.27 13.82
N PHE A 88 -7.06 -0.94 14.01
CA PHE A 88 -5.97 -0.39 14.79
C PHE A 88 -5.41 0.89 14.15
N VAL A 89 -5.20 0.88 12.83
CA VAL A 89 -4.70 2.05 12.11
C VAL A 89 -5.71 3.21 12.17
N ALA A 90 -7.00 2.91 12.05
CA ALA A 90 -8.07 3.91 12.16
C ALA A 90 -8.13 4.53 13.57
N GLU A 91 -8.01 3.71 14.62
CA GLU A 91 -7.96 4.18 16.02
C GLU A 91 -6.74 5.06 16.28
N GLN A 92 -5.55 4.63 15.84
CA GLN A 92 -4.31 5.41 16.03
C GLN A 92 -4.35 6.77 15.32
N LEU A 93 -5.01 6.84 14.16
CA LEU A 93 -5.14 8.07 13.38
C LEU A 93 -6.42 8.86 13.69
N ASN A 94 -7.23 8.40 14.66
CA ASN A 94 -8.51 8.98 15.03
C ASN A 94 -9.44 9.22 13.83
N ILE A 95 -9.46 8.26 12.90
CA ILE A 95 -10.32 8.29 11.71
C ILE A 95 -11.67 7.68 12.06
N HIS A 96 -12.74 8.45 11.90
CA HIS A 96 -14.10 7.91 12.01
C HIS A 96 -14.42 7.05 10.78
N ASP A 97 -14.51 5.74 10.99
CA ASP A 97 -14.92 4.78 9.96
C ASP A 97 -16.44 4.60 10.03
N ASP A 98 -17.17 5.28 9.14
CA ASP A 98 -18.62 5.14 8.96
C ASP A 98 -18.91 3.95 8.02
N ASP A 99 -20.12 3.39 8.02
CA ASP A 99 -20.47 2.20 7.22
C ASP A 99 -20.22 2.41 5.71
N LYS A 100 -20.25 3.66 5.25
CA LYS A 100 -19.93 4.05 3.86
C LYS A 100 -18.43 4.15 3.58
N THR A 101 -17.62 4.50 4.57
CA THR A 101 -16.15 4.60 4.41
C THR A 101 -15.47 3.25 4.62
N ARG A 102 -16.15 2.29 5.27
CA ARG A 102 -15.65 0.94 5.52
C ARG A 102 -15.30 0.16 4.25
N GLN A 103 -15.92 0.51 3.12
CA GLN A 103 -15.65 -0.09 1.82
C GLN A 103 -14.49 0.56 1.06
N LEU A 104 -13.98 1.70 1.53
CA LEU A 104 -12.90 2.46 0.91
C LEU A 104 -11.64 2.39 1.77
N PRO A 105 -10.43 2.53 1.19
CA PRO A 105 -9.19 2.64 1.97
C PRO A 105 -9.21 3.87 2.88
N LEU A 106 -8.56 3.78 4.04
CA LEU A 106 -8.50 4.88 5.02
C LEU A 106 -7.90 6.17 4.44
N LEU A 107 -7.02 6.06 3.43
CA LEU A 107 -6.50 7.21 2.69
C LEU A 107 -7.59 8.07 2.03
N TYR A 108 -8.68 7.47 1.55
CA TYR A 108 -9.80 8.23 0.98
C TYR A 108 -10.54 9.03 2.07
N SER A 109 -10.71 8.44 3.25
CA SER A 109 -11.31 9.11 4.40
C SER A 109 -10.46 10.31 4.84
N LEU A 110 -9.14 10.16 4.90
CA LEU A 110 -8.21 11.27 5.17
C LEU A 110 -8.35 12.38 4.12
N LEU A 111 -8.31 12.04 2.84
CA LEU A 111 -8.39 13.03 1.76
C LEU A 111 -9.71 13.81 1.79
N SER A 112 -10.84 13.14 2.02
CA SER A 112 -12.15 13.79 2.14
C SER A 112 -12.27 14.69 3.37
N HIS A 113 -11.68 14.29 4.50
CA HIS A 113 -11.63 15.10 5.71
C HIS A 113 -10.85 16.42 5.49
N PHE A 114 -9.68 16.36 4.84
CA PHE A 114 -8.88 17.56 4.55
C PHE A 114 -9.50 18.42 3.42
N ALA A 115 -10.11 17.80 2.41
CA ALA A 115 -10.79 18.52 1.33
C ALA A 115 -12.04 19.28 1.81
N THR A 116 -12.76 18.77 2.81
CA THR A 116 -13.92 19.46 3.41
C THR A 116 -13.50 20.54 4.40
N THR A 117 -12.40 20.33 5.15
CA THR A 117 -11.83 21.32 6.06
C THR A 117 -11.37 22.58 5.32
N THR A 118 -10.68 22.44 4.19
CA THR A 118 -10.25 23.58 3.35
C THR A 118 -11.43 24.37 2.78
N LYS A 119 -12.51 23.68 2.40
CA LYS A 119 -13.75 24.33 1.92
C LYS A 119 -14.48 25.11 3.01
N THR A 120 -14.40 24.65 4.26
CA THR A 120 -15.02 25.32 5.42
C THR A 120 -14.22 26.54 5.85
N ALA A 121 -12.87 26.44 5.87
CA ALA A 121 -11.99 27.56 6.20
C ALA A 121 -12.11 28.73 5.20
N HIS A 122 -12.34 28.44 3.91
CA HIS A 122 -12.51 29.47 2.89
C HIS A 122 -13.86 30.21 2.99
N ARG A 123 -14.88 29.59 3.61
CA ARG A 123 -16.21 30.17 3.81
C ARG A 123 -16.31 31.03 5.07
N THR A 124 -15.51 30.77 6.10
CA THR A 124 -15.48 31.59 7.32
C THR A 124 -14.77 32.92 7.11
N LEU A 125 -13.77 32.98 6.21
CA LEU A 125 -13.08 34.22 5.87
C LEU A 125 -13.92 35.19 5.03
N SER A 126 -14.87 34.70 4.22
CA SER A 126 -15.78 35.55 3.45
C SER A 126 -16.94 36.14 4.25
N ASN A 127 -17.24 35.58 5.43
CA ASN A 127 -18.40 35.98 6.24
C ASN A 127 -18.05 37.02 7.32
N HIS A 128 -16.78 37.42 7.45
CA HIS A 128 -16.33 38.47 8.39
C HIS A 128 -15.98 39.80 7.72
N THR A 129 -16.28 39.97 6.43
CA THR A 129 -16.05 41.22 5.67
C THR A 129 -17.34 41.86 5.16
N ASN A 130 -18.45 41.73 5.88
CA ASN A 130 -19.67 42.52 5.64
C ASN A 130 -20.15 43.14 6.95
#